data_AF-A0A7S0T5L2-F1
#
_entry.id   AF-A0A7S0T5L2-F1
#
_cell.length_a   1.000
_cell.length_b   1.000
_cell.length_c   1.000
_cell.angle_alpha   90.00
_cell.angle_beta   90.00
_cell.angle_gamma   90.00
#
_symmetry.space_group_name_H-M   'P 1'
#
loop_
_entity.id
_entity.type
_entity.pdbx_description
1 polymer ?
#
loop_
_entity_poly.entity_id
_entity_poly.type
_entity_poly.pdbx_seq_one_letter_code
_entity_poly.pdbx_strand_id
1 'polypeptide(L)'
;KLGLLRCDKDGFDWRKNGKSRVRTGIVMGCRGFERGEREGLRGGNKVRAAVAAMGIGFLMTIGFVPLDACAISGGGKDFASKDWSGQDFSGGKYVGKDWSGCIARSAVFRNADLRGARFFKADLTNADFTGADLSAASLEGASLRGTVLTDAVLEGAYLGESLLDVESVKGATFTDALVPEIILPKLCSRKDIDAANPKTNETTRDSLMCPQ
;
A
#
# COMPACT_ATOMS: atom_id res chain seq x y z
N LYS A 1 7.29 40.39 -22.48
CA LYS A 1 5.88 40.12 -22.12
C LYS A 1 5.78 38.68 -21.62
N LEU A 2 5.98 38.47 -20.31
CA LEU A 2 5.75 37.15 -19.69
C LEU A 2 4.25 36.93 -19.55
N GLY A 3 3.73 35.90 -20.21
CA GLY A 3 2.38 35.39 -19.98
C GLY A 3 2.40 34.44 -18.78
N LEU A 4 1.60 34.75 -17.77
CA LEU A 4 1.28 33.86 -16.67
C LEU A 4 0.44 32.69 -17.21
N LEU A 5 0.98 31.48 -17.21
CA LEU A 5 0.19 30.26 -17.40
C LEU A 5 -0.40 29.85 -16.04
N ARG A 6 -1.73 29.89 -15.94
CA ARG A 6 -2.51 29.26 -14.88
C ARG A 6 -2.50 27.74 -15.09
N CYS A 7 -2.36 26.96 -14.02
CA CYS A 7 -2.66 25.53 -14.05
C CYS A 7 -4.17 25.34 -13.85
N ASP A 8 -4.86 24.92 -14.90
CA ASP A 8 -6.24 24.42 -14.83
C ASP A 8 -6.25 22.96 -14.32
N LYS A 9 -7.36 22.61 -13.65
CA LYS A 9 -7.56 21.39 -12.83
C LYS A 9 -8.15 20.19 -13.59
N ASP A 10 -7.77 19.96 -14.84
CA ASP A 10 -8.30 18.83 -15.61
C ASP A 10 -7.23 17.79 -15.97
N GLY A 11 -7.63 16.52 -15.89
CA GLY A 11 -6.79 15.32 -15.87
C GLY A 11 -5.78 15.18 -17.01
N PHE A 12 -4.63 14.61 -16.68
CA PHE A 12 -3.52 14.39 -17.60
C PHE A 12 -3.69 13.06 -18.36
N ASP A 13 -4.02 13.14 -19.64
CA ASP A 13 -4.13 12.06 -20.62
C ASP A 13 -2.76 11.75 -21.25
N TRP A 14 -2.35 10.48 -21.30
CA TRP A 14 -1.00 10.04 -21.71
C TRP A 14 -0.87 9.65 -23.19
N ARG A 15 -1.80 10.00 -24.07
CA ARG A 15 -1.63 9.76 -25.52
C ARG A 15 -1.49 11.06 -26.32
N LYS A 16 -0.23 11.42 -26.65
CA LYS A 16 0.23 11.84 -28.00
C LYS A 16 1.69 12.35 -27.99
N ASN A 17 2.52 11.70 -28.83
CA ASN A 17 3.75 12.20 -29.48
C ASN A 17 4.89 12.70 -28.55
N GLY A 18 6.08 12.10 -28.54
CA GLY A 18 6.95 11.98 -29.70
C GLY A 18 7.89 13.19 -29.80
N LYS A 19 9.13 12.99 -29.33
CA LYS A 19 10.35 13.82 -29.51
C LYS A 19 10.62 14.99 -28.54
N SER A 20 11.74 14.81 -27.82
CA SER A 20 12.91 15.70 -27.77
C SER A 20 13.16 16.60 -26.55
N ARG A 21 14.42 16.48 -26.10
CA ARG A 21 15.29 17.50 -25.49
C ARG A 21 14.96 17.99 -24.08
N VAL A 22 15.58 17.33 -23.10
CA VAL A 22 15.86 17.93 -21.79
C VAL A 22 16.96 18.98 -21.98
N ARG A 23 16.59 20.27 -21.87
CA ARG A 23 17.53 21.36 -21.61
C ARG A 23 17.58 21.60 -20.10
N THR A 24 18.79 21.67 -19.60
CA THR A 24 19.21 22.05 -18.25
C THR A 24 18.53 23.34 -17.81
N GLY A 25 17.96 23.35 -16.60
CA GLY A 25 17.35 24.53 -16.00
C GLY A 25 17.31 24.40 -14.49
N ILE A 26 18.23 25.10 -13.82
CA ILE A 26 18.31 25.30 -12.38
C ILE A 26 17.01 25.97 -11.90
N VAL A 27 16.39 25.45 -10.84
CA VAL A 27 15.37 26.21 -10.08
C VAL A 27 15.71 26.18 -8.60
N MET A 28 15.84 27.41 -8.09
CA MET A 28 16.17 27.83 -6.73
C MET A 28 15.26 27.22 -5.67
N GLY A 29 15.86 26.96 -4.52
CA GLY A 29 15.17 26.49 -3.32
C GLY A 29 14.15 27.49 -2.78
N CYS A 30 13.01 26.96 -2.37
CA CYS A 30 12.11 27.64 -1.46
C CYS A 30 12.50 27.26 -0.02
N ARG A 31 12.92 28.26 0.77
CA ARG A 31 12.95 28.19 2.23
C ARG A 31 11.59 28.60 2.78
N GLY A 32 11.10 27.83 3.74
CA GLY A 32 10.02 28.12 4.70
C GLY A 32 9.89 26.86 5.56
N PHE A 33 10.58 26.74 6.69
CA PHE A 33 10.21 27.29 8.00
C PHE A 33 8.73 27.09 8.32
N GLU A 34 8.42 25.99 9.04
CA GLU A 34 7.68 26.06 10.31
C GLU A 34 7.79 24.73 11.09
N ARG A 35 8.55 24.83 12.19
CA ARG A 35 8.34 24.28 13.53
C ARG A 35 7.57 22.94 13.64
N GLY A 36 8.33 21.87 13.84
CA GLY A 36 7.79 20.58 14.30
C GLY A 36 7.45 20.61 15.79
N GLU A 37 6.21 20.32 16.11
CA GLU A 37 5.79 19.89 17.44
C GLU A 37 5.87 18.37 17.52
N ARG A 38 6.63 17.90 18.51
CA ARG A 38 6.69 16.52 18.97
C ARG A 38 5.60 16.35 20.03
N GLU A 39 4.59 15.53 19.76
CA GLU A 39 3.82 14.83 20.80
C GLU A 39 3.49 13.45 20.22
N GLY A 40 3.92 12.33 20.78
CA GLY A 40 3.81 11.97 22.19
C GLY A 40 2.52 11.15 22.42
N LEU A 41 2.23 10.13 21.60
CA LEU A 41 1.08 9.26 21.82
C LEU A 41 1.33 8.35 23.03
N ARG A 42 0.82 8.78 24.19
CA ARG A 42 0.65 7.93 25.37
C ARG A 42 -0.85 7.79 25.63
N GLY A 43 -1.31 6.54 25.62
CA GLY A 43 -2.72 6.19 25.66
C GLY A 43 -3.42 6.46 27.00
N GLY A 44 -4.72 6.19 27.00
CA GLY A 44 -5.51 6.07 28.22
C GLY A 44 -6.98 6.46 28.04
N ASN A 45 -7.83 5.46 27.80
CA ASN A 45 -9.28 5.51 28.02
C ASN A 45 -9.63 6.26 29.31
N LYS A 46 -10.46 7.32 29.25
CA LYS A 46 -11.47 7.64 30.27
C LYS A 46 -12.65 8.42 29.67
N VAL A 47 -13.76 7.71 29.51
CA VAL A 47 -15.11 8.26 29.36
C VAL A 47 -15.46 9.00 30.65
N ARG A 48 -15.74 10.30 30.59
CA ARG A 48 -16.49 10.99 31.65
C ARG A 48 -17.45 12.02 31.04
N ALA A 49 -18.72 11.65 31.10
CA ALA A 49 -19.84 12.58 31.03
C ALA A 49 -19.78 13.57 32.20
N ALA A 50 -20.04 14.83 31.92
CA ALA A 50 -20.53 15.80 32.90
C ALA A 50 -21.35 16.86 32.16
N VAL A 51 -22.67 16.62 32.11
CA VAL A 51 -23.67 17.68 31.89
C VAL A 51 -24.06 18.17 33.28
N ALA A 52 -23.79 19.43 33.60
CA ALA A 52 -24.45 20.14 34.69
C ALA A 52 -24.32 21.66 34.52
N ALA A 53 -25.44 22.24 34.06
CA ALA A 53 -26.00 23.59 34.29
C ALA A 53 -25.10 24.76 34.74
N MET A 54 -25.19 25.89 34.03
CA MET A 54 -25.92 27.11 34.49
C MET A 54 -25.65 28.28 33.54
N GLY A 55 -26.72 28.98 33.11
CA GLY A 55 -26.61 30.29 32.44
C GLY A 55 -27.59 30.47 31.28
N ILE A 56 -28.81 30.92 31.59
CA ILE A 56 -29.80 31.35 30.60
C ILE A 56 -29.32 32.67 29.98
N GLY A 57 -28.90 32.60 28.73
CA GLY A 57 -28.56 33.75 27.89
C GLY A 57 -29.02 33.46 26.46
N PHE A 58 -30.30 33.67 26.20
CA PHE A 58 -30.95 33.45 24.92
C PHE A 58 -30.53 34.55 23.93
N LEU A 59 -29.55 34.25 23.07
CA LEU A 59 -29.31 34.98 21.83
C LEU A 59 -29.37 33.97 20.69
N MET A 60 -30.57 33.85 20.09
CA MET A 60 -30.75 33.24 18.78
C MET A 60 -29.94 34.05 17.75
N THR A 61 -28.73 33.61 17.46
CA THR A 61 -28.05 33.93 16.21
C THR A 61 -28.15 32.71 15.29
N ILE A 62 -28.86 32.94 14.19
CA ILE A 62 -29.10 32.02 13.09
C ILE A 62 -27.77 31.48 12.55
N GLY A 63 -27.69 30.17 12.39
CA GLY A 63 -26.99 29.53 11.28
C GLY A 63 -25.47 29.57 11.31
N PHE A 64 -24.86 28.58 11.96
CA PHE A 64 -23.71 27.90 11.37
C PHE A 64 -23.62 26.50 11.97
N VAL A 65 -24.06 25.50 11.19
CA VAL A 65 -23.62 24.12 11.39
C VAL A 65 -22.43 23.96 10.44
N PRO A 66 -21.16 24.09 10.87
CA PRO A 66 -20.12 23.35 10.19
C PRO A 66 -20.24 21.92 10.73
N LEU A 67 -20.84 21.06 9.92
CA LEU A 67 -20.57 19.64 10.03
C LEU A 67 -19.04 19.50 9.97
N ASP A 68 -18.38 19.15 11.06
CA ASP A 68 -17.12 18.40 10.97
C ASP A 68 -17.46 16.93 10.63
N ALA A 69 -18.30 16.75 9.61
CA ALA A 69 -18.27 15.60 8.76
C ALA A 69 -17.15 15.83 7.76
N CYS A 70 -15.90 15.75 8.23
CA CYS A 70 -14.79 15.38 7.35
C CYS A 70 -14.70 13.86 7.33
N ALA A 71 -15.74 13.21 6.79
CA ALA A 71 -15.51 12.01 6.02
C ALA A 71 -14.87 12.46 4.70
N ILE A 72 -13.58 12.83 4.76
CA ILE A 72 -12.77 12.88 3.56
C ILE A 72 -12.51 11.42 3.23
N SER A 73 -13.37 10.86 2.38
CA SER A 73 -13.02 9.75 1.52
C SER A 73 -11.86 10.23 0.65
N GLY A 74 -10.68 10.25 1.24
CA GLY A 74 -9.46 10.53 0.55
C GLY A 74 -9.12 9.27 -0.22
N GLY A 75 -9.29 9.32 -1.54
CA GLY A 75 -8.40 8.60 -2.46
C GLY A 75 -6.97 9.13 -2.31
N GLY A 76 -6.47 9.09 -1.07
CA GLY A 76 -5.15 9.50 -0.69
C GLY A 76 -4.19 8.41 -1.07
N LYS A 77 -2.99 8.83 -1.47
CA LYS A 77 -1.77 8.02 -1.40
C LYS A 77 -1.55 7.65 0.06
N ASP A 78 -2.33 6.68 0.56
CA ASP A 78 -2.37 6.34 1.99
C ASP A 78 -0.94 6.04 2.48
N PHE A 79 -0.22 5.26 1.69
CA PHE A 79 1.16 4.83 1.98
C PHE A 79 2.13 5.05 0.82
N ALA A 80 1.64 5.39 -0.37
CA ALA A 80 2.45 5.54 -1.58
C ALA A 80 3.56 6.60 -1.46
N SER A 81 4.71 6.32 -2.10
CA SER A 81 5.88 7.22 -2.23
C SER A 81 6.54 7.67 -0.91
N LYS A 82 6.31 6.95 0.20
CA LYS A 82 6.91 7.20 1.51
C LYS A 82 7.83 6.06 1.94
N ASP A 83 8.70 6.34 2.90
CA ASP A 83 9.53 5.33 3.56
C ASP A 83 8.80 4.79 4.81
N TRP A 84 8.56 3.49 4.79
CA TRP A 84 7.94 2.66 5.82
C TRP A 84 8.86 1.51 6.22
N SER A 85 10.15 1.62 5.97
CA SER A 85 11.12 0.56 6.25
C SER A 85 11.11 0.19 7.74
N GLY A 86 11.11 -1.11 8.02
CA GLY A 86 11.12 -1.66 9.38
C GLY A 86 9.86 -1.44 10.21
N GLN A 87 8.79 -0.86 9.63
CA GLN A 87 7.55 -0.62 10.34
C GLN A 87 6.72 -1.91 10.48
N ASP A 88 5.92 -1.98 11.54
CA ASP A 88 5.01 -3.09 11.81
C ASP A 88 3.57 -2.70 11.45
N PHE A 89 3.00 -3.45 10.51
CA PHE A 89 1.63 -3.35 10.01
C PHE A 89 0.84 -4.64 10.25
N SER A 90 1.34 -5.54 11.11
CA SER A 90 0.74 -6.86 11.34
C SER A 90 -0.72 -6.78 11.79
N GLY A 91 -1.57 -7.65 11.24
CA GLY A 91 -3.00 -7.74 11.55
C GLY A 91 -3.85 -6.53 11.13
N GLY A 92 -3.24 -5.53 10.48
CA GLY A 92 -3.94 -4.33 10.04
C GLY A 92 -4.87 -4.58 8.85
N LYS A 93 -5.82 -3.67 8.64
CA LYS A 93 -6.75 -3.69 7.51
C LYS A 93 -6.39 -2.59 6.51
N TYR A 94 -5.87 -3.00 5.37
CA TYR A 94 -5.37 -2.14 4.30
C TYR A 94 -5.97 -2.49 2.94
N VAL A 95 -7.23 -2.96 2.96
CA VAL A 95 -7.98 -3.31 1.75
C VAL A 95 -8.03 -2.11 0.79
N GLY A 96 -7.62 -2.33 -0.46
CA GLY A 96 -7.63 -1.32 -1.52
C GLY A 96 -6.65 -0.16 -1.34
N LYS A 97 -5.76 -0.23 -0.34
CA LYS A 97 -4.84 0.88 0.00
C LYS A 97 -3.72 1.02 -1.04
N ASP A 98 -3.29 2.27 -1.24
CA ASP A 98 -2.22 2.61 -2.18
C ASP A 98 -0.85 2.65 -1.50
N TRP A 99 0.00 1.70 -1.87
CA TRP A 99 1.41 1.54 -1.47
C TRP A 99 2.37 1.78 -2.65
N SER A 100 1.88 2.34 -3.76
CA SER A 100 2.67 2.47 -4.99
C SER A 100 3.92 3.33 -4.78
N GLY A 101 5.07 2.82 -5.21
CA GLY A 101 6.37 3.49 -5.10
C GLY A 101 6.84 3.73 -3.66
N CYS A 102 6.26 3.08 -2.65
CA CYS A 102 6.77 3.19 -1.28
C CYS A 102 8.09 2.41 -1.12
N ILE A 103 8.85 2.77 -0.09
CA ILE A 103 10.00 2.00 0.39
C ILE A 103 9.55 1.32 1.68
N ALA A 104 9.28 0.02 1.66
CA ALA A 104 8.84 -0.74 2.83
C ALA A 104 9.80 -1.92 3.09
N ARG A 105 11.10 -1.62 3.08
CA ARG A 105 12.15 -2.63 3.30
C ARG A 105 12.06 -3.17 4.71
N SER A 106 12.10 -4.49 4.87
CA SER A 106 11.96 -5.13 6.18
C SER A 106 10.70 -4.73 6.96
N ALA A 107 9.67 -4.22 6.27
CA ALA A 107 8.37 -3.97 6.88
C ALA A 107 7.65 -5.29 7.18
N VAL A 108 6.82 -5.30 8.22
CA VAL A 108 6.13 -6.48 8.71
C VAL A 108 4.63 -6.35 8.42
N PHE A 109 4.08 -7.23 7.60
CA PHE A 109 2.68 -7.28 7.18
C PHE A 109 1.99 -8.59 7.62
N ARG A 110 2.49 -9.22 8.69
CA ARG A 110 2.01 -10.54 9.12
C ARG A 110 0.52 -10.53 9.40
N ASN A 111 -0.21 -11.47 8.81
CA ASN A 111 -1.68 -11.58 8.96
C ASN A 111 -2.45 -10.29 8.60
N ALA A 112 -1.87 -9.36 7.84
CA ALA A 112 -2.56 -8.17 7.40
C ALA A 112 -3.58 -8.49 6.29
N ASP A 113 -4.67 -7.74 6.26
CA ASP A 113 -5.66 -7.77 5.18
C ASP A 113 -5.29 -6.71 4.14
N LEU A 114 -4.68 -7.15 3.04
CA LEU A 114 -4.15 -6.34 1.94
C LEU A 114 -4.90 -6.62 0.63
N ARG A 115 -6.13 -7.12 0.71
CA ARG A 115 -6.94 -7.43 -0.47
C ARG A 115 -7.09 -6.21 -1.37
N GLY A 116 -6.80 -6.34 -2.65
CA GLY A 116 -6.85 -5.25 -3.62
C GLY A 116 -5.83 -4.12 -3.39
N ALA A 117 -4.85 -4.29 -2.49
CA ALA A 117 -3.83 -3.27 -2.26
C ALA A 117 -2.95 -3.09 -3.51
N ARG A 118 -2.45 -1.86 -3.71
CA ARG A 118 -1.61 -1.51 -4.86
C ARG A 118 -0.17 -1.27 -4.42
N PHE A 119 0.73 -2.17 -4.78
CA PHE A 119 2.17 -2.13 -4.52
C PHE A 119 3.00 -1.80 -5.77
N PHE A 120 2.40 -1.11 -6.75
CA PHE A 120 3.05 -0.82 -8.02
C PHE A 120 4.41 -0.13 -7.82
N LYS A 121 5.49 -0.74 -8.31
CA LYS A 121 6.88 -0.25 -8.15
C LYS A 121 7.32 -0.01 -6.70
N ALA A 122 6.72 -0.68 -5.71
CA ALA A 122 7.15 -0.61 -4.33
C ALA A 122 8.46 -1.39 -4.11
N ASP A 123 9.32 -0.88 -3.21
CA ASP A 123 10.47 -1.63 -2.72
C ASP A 123 10.09 -2.38 -1.44
N LEU A 124 9.82 -3.68 -1.59
CA LEU A 124 9.42 -4.58 -0.51
C LEU A 124 10.57 -5.48 -0.06
N THR A 125 11.83 -5.09 -0.31
CA THR A 125 12.99 -5.95 -0.03
C THR A 125 13.00 -6.41 1.43
N ASN A 126 13.10 -7.72 1.67
CA ASN A 126 13.05 -8.37 2.98
C ASN A 126 11.76 -8.14 3.79
N ALA A 127 10.67 -7.72 3.16
CA ALA A 127 9.38 -7.57 3.84
C ALA A 127 8.76 -8.93 4.19
N ASP A 128 8.02 -8.97 5.30
CA ASP A 128 7.40 -10.19 5.81
C ASP A 128 5.88 -10.13 5.65
N PHE A 129 5.33 -10.93 4.74
CA PHE A 129 3.90 -11.07 4.48
C PHE A 129 3.34 -12.38 5.04
N THR A 130 3.95 -12.98 6.06
CA THR A 130 3.53 -14.28 6.58
C THR A 130 2.06 -14.28 6.97
N GLY A 131 1.27 -15.16 6.37
CA GLY A 131 -0.18 -15.26 6.59
C GLY A 131 -0.99 -14.05 6.13
N ALA A 132 -0.42 -13.11 5.36
CA ALA A 132 -1.15 -11.96 4.84
C ALA A 132 -2.15 -12.38 3.74
N ASP A 133 -3.22 -11.61 3.59
CA ASP A 133 -4.16 -11.76 2.48
C ASP A 133 -3.91 -10.67 1.44
N LEU A 134 -3.32 -11.07 0.31
CA LEU A 134 -2.98 -10.24 -0.85
C LEU A 134 -3.92 -10.52 -2.03
N SER A 135 -5.11 -11.07 -1.78
CA SER A 135 -6.03 -11.42 -2.87
C SER A 135 -6.37 -10.20 -3.73
N ALA A 136 -6.32 -10.34 -5.05
CA ALA A 136 -6.47 -9.28 -6.04
C ALA A 136 -5.50 -8.09 -5.87
N ALA A 137 -4.41 -8.22 -5.12
CA ALA A 137 -3.41 -7.17 -4.98
C ALA A 137 -2.60 -6.99 -6.26
N SER A 138 -2.19 -5.76 -6.54
CA SER A 138 -1.32 -5.42 -7.66
C SER A 138 0.11 -5.28 -7.19
N LEU A 139 0.97 -6.24 -7.52
CA LEU A 139 2.39 -6.26 -7.18
C LEU A 139 3.29 -5.86 -8.37
N GLU A 140 2.72 -5.43 -9.49
CA GLU A 140 3.45 -5.13 -10.73
C GLU A 140 4.67 -4.20 -10.51
N GLY A 141 5.84 -4.70 -10.91
CA GLY A 141 7.11 -3.97 -10.84
C GLY A 141 7.64 -3.78 -9.42
N ALA A 142 7.05 -4.40 -8.41
CA ALA A 142 7.54 -4.37 -7.04
C ALA A 142 8.83 -5.21 -6.91
N SER A 143 9.77 -4.73 -6.09
CA SER A 143 10.95 -5.51 -5.71
C SER A 143 10.58 -6.43 -4.55
N LEU A 144 10.49 -7.74 -4.83
CA LEU A 144 10.17 -8.80 -3.86
C LEU A 144 11.41 -9.55 -3.37
N ARG A 145 12.61 -8.97 -3.54
CA ARG A 145 13.85 -9.64 -3.16
C ARG A 145 13.85 -9.95 -1.66
N GLY A 146 14.06 -11.22 -1.30
CA GLY A 146 14.12 -11.67 0.08
C GLY A 146 12.80 -11.56 0.84
N THR A 147 11.66 -11.34 0.17
CA THR A 147 10.38 -11.30 0.89
C THR A 147 9.97 -12.69 1.37
N VAL A 148 9.29 -12.72 2.52
CA VAL A 148 8.69 -13.93 3.06
C VAL A 148 7.19 -13.93 2.74
N LEU A 149 6.74 -14.89 1.95
CA LEU A 149 5.33 -15.08 1.55
C LEU A 149 4.71 -16.33 2.21
N THR A 150 5.31 -16.83 3.29
CA THR A 150 4.83 -18.05 3.97
C THR A 150 3.35 -17.94 4.33
N ASP A 151 2.53 -18.92 3.93
CA ASP A 151 1.09 -18.98 4.16
C ASP A 151 0.29 -17.76 3.64
N ALA A 152 0.87 -16.93 2.78
CA ALA A 152 0.19 -15.78 2.19
C ALA A 152 -0.81 -16.22 1.12
N VAL A 153 -1.93 -15.50 1.02
CA VAL A 153 -2.96 -15.75 0.00
C VAL A 153 -2.80 -14.72 -1.11
N LEU A 154 -2.43 -15.15 -2.32
CA LEU A 154 -2.25 -14.27 -3.49
C LEU A 154 -3.27 -14.57 -4.59
N GLU A 155 -4.49 -15.00 -4.21
CA GLU A 155 -5.54 -15.36 -5.16
C GLU A 155 -5.89 -14.17 -6.07
N GLY A 156 -5.84 -14.37 -7.39
CA GLY A 156 -6.08 -13.30 -8.36
C GLY A 156 -5.08 -12.14 -8.33
N ALA A 157 -3.93 -12.28 -7.66
CA ALA A 157 -2.94 -11.21 -7.57
C ALA A 157 -2.20 -11.02 -8.90
N TYR A 158 -1.80 -9.77 -9.16
CA TYR A 158 -1.09 -9.38 -10.38
C TYR A 158 0.41 -9.28 -10.08
N LEU A 159 1.20 -10.27 -10.52
CA LEU A 159 2.64 -10.35 -10.23
C LEU A 159 3.51 -9.77 -11.33
N GLY A 160 3.00 -9.54 -12.55
CA GLY A 160 3.62 -8.68 -13.60
C GLY A 160 5.15 -8.79 -13.74
N GLU A 161 5.84 -7.69 -13.99
CA GLU A 161 7.32 -7.65 -14.09
C GLU A 161 8.05 -7.82 -12.74
N SER A 162 7.41 -8.37 -11.71
CA SER A 162 8.02 -8.51 -10.40
C SER A 162 9.06 -9.61 -10.42
N LEU A 163 10.32 -9.21 -10.28
CA LEU A 163 11.48 -10.09 -10.26
C LEU A 163 11.47 -10.93 -8.97
N LEU A 164 10.85 -12.11 -9.01
CA LEU A 164 10.66 -12.99 -7.84
C LEU A 164 11.95 -13.72 -7.43
N ASP A 165 12.83 -13.00 -6.73
CA ASP A 165 13.91 -13.53 -5.90
C ASP A 165 13.48 -13.58 -4.42
N VAL A 166 12.35 -14.24 -4.15
CA VAL A 166 11.73 -14.32 -2.82
C VAL A 166 12.44 -15.31 -1.91
N GLU A 167 12.43 -15.03 -0.60
CA GLU A 167 13.06 -15.89 0.40
C GLU A 167 12.26 -17.19 0.57
N SER A 168 10.96 -17.09 0.82
CA SER A 168 10.08 -18.25 0.96
C SER A 168 8.70 -18.03 0.38
N VAL A 169 8.14 -19.09 -0.21
CA VAL A 169 6.76 -19.19 -0.70
C VAL A 169 6.01 -20.36 -0.06
N LYS A 170 6.49 -20.83 1.10
CA LYS A 170 5.96 -22.02 1.74
C LYS A 170 4.48 -21.84 2.08
N GLY A 171 3.61 -22.66 1.51
CA GLY A 171 2.17 -22.55 1.75
C GLY A 171 1.54 -21.28 1.15
N ALA A 172 2.25 -20.52 0.32
CA ALA A 172 1.65 -19.41 -0.41
C ALA A 172 0.68 -19.95 -1.48
N THR A 173 -0.46 -19.30 -1.71
CA THR A 173 -1.41 -19.73 -2.76
C THR A 173 -1.49 -18.71 -3.89
N PHE A 174 -1.53 -19.21 -5.13
CA PHE A 174 -1.49 -18.43 -6.36
C PHE A 174 -2.67 -18.71 -7.30
N THR A 175 -3.78 -19.24 -6.77
CA THR A 175 -4.99 -19.55 -7.53
C THR A 175 -5.45 -18.30 -8.31
N ASP A 176 -5.66 -18.44 -9.61
CA ASP A 176 -6.00 -17.35 -10.54
C ASP A 176 -5.02 -16.15 -10.57
N ALA A 177 -3.83 -16.26 -9.97
CA ALA A 177 -2.83 -15.20 -9.99
C ALA A 177 -2.19 -15.08 -11.38
N LEU A 178 -1.96 -13.83 -11.82
CA LEU A 178 -1.26 -13.57 -13.08
C LEU A 178 0.26 -13.63 -12.84
N VAL A 179 0.80 -14.84 -12.88
CA VAL A 179 2.23 -15.13 -12.80
C VAL A 179 2.85 -15.10 -14.20
N PRO A 180 3.97 -14.39 -14.43
CA PRO A 180 4.66 -14.43 -15.72
C PRO A 180 5.17 -15.84 -16.05
N GLU A 181 5.00 -16.24 -17.30
CA GLU A 181 5.42 -17.56 -17.82
C GLU A 181 6.91 -17.83 -17.58
N ILE A 182 7.75 -16.80 -17.64
CA ILE A 182 9.20 -16.91 -17.44
C ILE A 182 9.56 -17.29 -15.99
N ILE A 183 8.72 -16.92 -15.02
CA ILE A 183 8.98 -17.12 -13.58
C ILE A 183 8.38 -18.45 -13.09
N LEU A 184 7.31 -18.93 -13.73
CA LEU A 184 6.59 -20.13 -13.32
C LEU A 184 7.51 -21.37 -13.16
N PRO A 185 8.40 -21.73 -14.12
CA PRO A 185 9.30 -22.88 -13.94
C PRO A 185 10.25 -22.71 -12.73
N LYS A 186 10.67 -21.48 -12.43
CA LYS A 186 11.53 -21.20 -11.28
C LYS A 186 10.81 -21.45 -9.96
N LEU A 187 9.54 -21.04 -9.86
CA LEU A 187 8.71 -21.29 -8.69
C LEU A 187 8.43 -22.79 -8.51
N CYS A 188 8.05 -23.48 -9.58
CA CYS A 188 7.79 -24.92 -9.54
C CYS A 188 9.02 -25.79 -9.22
N SER A 189 10.23 -25.27 -9.43
CA SER A 189 11.48 -25.98 -9.08
C SER A 189 11.89 -25.81 -7.61
N ARG A 190 11.17 -24.99 -6.83
CA ARG A 190 11.51 -24.74 -5.43
C ARG A 190 11.12 -25.94 -4.55
N LYS A 191 11.83 -26.11 -3.43
CA LYS A 191 11.58 -27.21 -2.47
C LYS A 191 10.54 -26.87 -1.41
N ASP A 192 10.18 -25.59 -1.27
CA ASP A 192 9.28 -25.11 -0.22
C ASP A 192 7.80 -25.08 -0.64
N ILE A 193 7.43 -25.58 -1.83
CA ILE A 193 6.09 -25.41 -2.43
C ILE A 193 5.07 -26.53 -2.12
N ASP A 194 5.49 -27.59 -1.44
CA ASP A 194 4.61 -28.74 -1.18
C ASP A 194 3.81 -28.57 0.13
N ALA A 195 4.05 -27.50 0.88
CA ALA A 195 3.29 -27.19 2.09
C ALA A 195 1.89 -26.68 1.72
N ALA A 196 0.86 -27.16 2.43
CA ALA A 196 -0.51 -26.68 2.31
C ALA A 196 -0.69 -25.37 3.09
N ASN A 197 -1.42 -24.43 2.49
CA ASN A 197 -1.83 -23.20 3.15
C ASN A 197 -2.89 -23.52 4.23
N PRO A 198 -2.74 -23.04 5.48
CA PRO A 198 -3.68 -23.32 6.56
C PRO A 198 -5.07 -22.68 6.38
N LYS A 199 -5.22 -21.70 5.48
CA LYS A 199 -6.49 -21.00 5.20
C LYS A 199 -7.25 -21.60 4.03
N THR A 200 -6.57 -21.96 2.95
CA THR A 200 -7.22 -22.49 1.73
C THR A 200 -7.21 -24.01 1.65
N ASN A 201 -6.36 -24.68 2.43
CA ASN A 201 -6.07 -26.11 2.34
C ASN A 201 -5.50 -26.57 0.99
N GLU A 202 -4.94 -25.64 0.21
CA GLU A 202 -4.28 -25.94 -1.07
C GLU A 202 -2.77 -25.89 -0.92
N THR A 203 -2.04 -26.71 -1.67
CA THR A 203 -0.58 -26.61 -1.74
C THR A 203 -0.16 -25.48 -2.68
N THR A 204 1.03 -24.92 -2.46
CA THR A 204 1.57 -23.91 -3.37
C THR A 204 1.74 -24.48 -4.78
N ARG A 205 2.20 -25.73 -4.90
CA ARG A 205 2.35 -26.43 -6.18
C ARG A 205 1.04 -26.55 -6.95
N ASP A 206 -0.03 -26.96 -6.28
CA ASP A 206 -1.35 -27.14 -6.92
C ASP A 206 -1.94 -25.79 -7.34
N SER A 207 -1.82 -24.76 -6.50
CA SER A 207 -2.30 -23.41 -6.81
C SER A 207 -1.57 -22.76 -8.00
N LEU A 208 -0.30 -23.13 -8.23
CA LEU A 208 0.50 -22.68 -9.37
C LEU A 208 0.25 -23.52 -10.65
N MET A 209 -0.51 -24.61 -10.56
CA MET A 209 -0.72 -25.57 -11.65
C MET A 209 0.59 -26.05 -12.26
N CYS A 210 1.58 -26.36 -11.42
CA CYS A 210 2.88 -26.80 -11.91
C CYS A 210 2.75 -28.07 -12.78
N PRO A 211 3.46 -28.15 -13.91
CA PRO A 211 3.47 -29.36 -14.72
C PRO A 211 4.06 -30.53 -13.92
N GLN A 212 3.43 -31.70 -14.06
CA GLN A 212 3.85 -32.97 -13.45
C GLN A 212 5.10 -33.53 -14.13
#